data_AF-A0AAW1LBU2-F1
#
_entry.id   AF-A0AAW1LBU2-F1
#
_cell.length_a   1.000
_cell.length_b   1.000
_cell.length_c   1.000
_cell.angle_alpha   90.00
_cell.angle_beta   90.00
_cell.angle_gamma   90.00
#
_symmetry.space_group_name_H-M   'P 1'
#
loop_
_entity.id
_entity.type
_entity.pdbx_description
1 polymer ?
#
loop_
_entity_poly.entity_id
_entity_poly.type
_entity_poly.pdbx_seq_one_letter_code
_entity_poly.pdbx_strand_id
1 'polypeptide(L)' 'MEKSNKDLAKLQAFHNKCLIIIPGKRKTGRPRNTWRRTIEDELGQLGTMWNETRSVTSDRTKWRDMVERLCEKLKEQ' A
#
# COMPACT_ATOMS: atom_id res chain seq x y z
N MET A 1 -3.09 -12.66 -34.46
CA MET A 1 -2.45 -11.75 -33.50
C MET A 1 -3.54 -10.94 -32.79
N GLU A 2 -4.18 -11.53 -31.79
CA GLU A 2 -5.38 -10.92 -31.18
C GLU A 2 -5.40 -11.19 -29.66
N LYS A 3 -4.27 -10.90 -29.02
CA LYS A 3 -4.11 -11.01 -27.57
C LYS A 3 -3.61 -9.69 -27.00
N SER A 4 -4.37 -8.60 -27.16
CA SER A 4 -4.15 -7.38 -26.35
C SER A 4 -5.28 -6.36 -26.51
N ASN A 5 -6.53 -6.74 -26.26
CA ASN A 5 -7.62 -5.75 -26.15
C ASN A 5 -8.44 -5.95 -24.85
N LYS A 6 -8.54 -7.20 -24.39
CA LYS A 6 -9.13 -7.52 -23.08
C LYS A 6 -8.26 -7.04 -21.91
N ASP A 7 -6.94 -7.05 -22.06
CA ASP A 7 -6.03 -6.61 -20.98
C ASP A 7 -5.91 -5.08 -20.94
N LEU A 8 -6.03 -4.42 -22.09
CA LEU A 8 -6.22 -2.97 -22.18
C LEU A 8 -7.54 -2.50 -21.54
N ALA A 9 -8.65 -3.22 -21.77
CA ALA A 9 -9.92 -2.94 -21.10
C ALA A 9 -9.88 -3.17 -19.58
N LYS A 10 -9.15 -4.19 -19.13
CA LYS A 10 -8.93 -4.45 -17.69
C LYS A 10 -8.03 -3.39 -17.05
N LEU A 11 -6.96 -2.96 -17.72
CA LEU A 11 -6.09 -1.88 -17.26
C LEU A 11 -6.84 -0.55 -17.21
N GLN A 12 -7.66 -0.24 -18.21
CA GLN A 12 -8.52 0.95 -18.21
C GLN A 12 -9.57 0.89 -17.10
N ALA A 13 -10.17 -0.29 -16.86
CA ALA A 13 -11.10 -0.48 -15.76
C ALA A 13 -10.41 -0.41 -14.39
N PHE A 14 -9.17 -0.88 -14.25
CA PHE A 14 -8.38 -0.79 -13.03
C PHE A 14 -7.97 0.66 -12.76
N HIS A 15 -7.54 1.38 -13.78
CA HIS A 15 -7.25 2.82 -13.73
C HIS A 15 -8.49 3.63 -13.37
N ASN A 16 -9.64 3.38 -14.02
CA ASN A 16 -10.92 4.02 -13.71
C ASN A 16 -11.50 3.61 -12.33
N LYS A 17 -11.14 2.43 -11.82
CA LYS A 17 -11.55 1.97 -10.47
C LYS A 17 -10.65 2.55 -9.36
N CYS A 18 -9.39 2.82 -9.66
CA CYS A 18 -8.44 3.48 -8.75
C CYS A 18 -8.52 5.01 -8.82
N LEU A 19 -8.88 5.60 -9.95
CA LEU A 19 -8.97 7.06 -10.14
C LEU A 19 -10.25 7.73 -9.65
N ILE A 20 -11.28 6.99 -9.22
CA ILE A 20 -12.46 7.62 -8.60
C ILE A 20 -12.20 7.78 -7.09
N ILE A 21 -11.18 8.56 -6.77
CA ILE A 21 -11.24 9.51 -5.65
C ILE A 21 -11.67 10.82 -6.32
N ILE A 22 -12.97 11.09 -6.35
CA ILE A 22 -13.44 12.41 -6.76
C ILE A 22 -12.98 13.37 -5.66
N PRO A 23 -12.13 14.38 -5.95
CA PRO A 23 -11.71 15.32 -4.92
C PRO A 23 -12.96 15.97 -4.32
N GLY A 24 -13.25 15.66 -3.05
CA GLY A 24 -14.41 16.18 -2.31
C GLY A 24 -15.49 15.16 -1.90
N LYS A 25 -15.53 13.93 -2.46
CA LYS A 25 -16.46 12.88 -1.99
C LYS A 25 -15.71 11.82 -1.18
N ARG A 26 -15.95 11.78 0.14
CA ARG A 26 -15.48 10.68 1.00
C ARG A 26 -16.34 9.44 0.74
N LYS A 27 -15.72 8.27 0.59
CA LYS A 27 -16.46 6.99 0.52
C LYS A 27 -17.24 6.82 1.82
N THR A 28 -18.57 6.76 1.72
CA THR A 28 -19.45 6.57 2.88
C THR A 28 -19.44 5.10 3.28
N GLY A 29 -19.23 4.82 4.56
CA GLY A 29 -19.19 3.46 5.10
C GLY A 29 -17.89 3.14 5.84
N ARG A 30 -17.83 1.93 6.41
CA ARG A 30 -16.66 1.49 7.18
C ARG A 30 -15.46 1.30 6.24
N PRO A 31 -14.28 1.86 6.56
CA PRO A 31 -13.06 1.55 5.84
C PRO A 31 -12.84 0.04 5.78
N ARG A 32 -12.66 -0.49 4.56
CA ARG A 32 -12.38 -1.92 4.34
C ARG A 32 -11.10 -2.37 5.05
N ASN A 33 -10.10 -1.49 5.01
CA ASN A 33 -8.81 -1.70 5.64
C ASN A 33 -8.65 -0.68 6.76
N THR A 34 -8.09 -1.13 7.87
CA THR A 34 -7.63 -0.25 8.94
C THR A 34 -6.16 0.08 8.70
N TRP A 35 -5.71 1.21 9.25
CA TRP A 35 -4.30 1.60 9.20
C TRP A 35 -3.38 0.49 9.73
N ARG A 36 -3.78 -0.19 10.81
CA ARG A 36 -3.06 -1.36 11.35
C ARG A 36 -2.84 -2.45 10.31
N ARG A 37 -3.87 -2.88 9.57
CA ARG A 37 -3.73 -3.92 8.54
C ARG A 37 -2.80 -3.49 7.41
N THR A 38 -2.88 -2.22 7.02
CA THR A 38 -2.03 -1.67 5.97
C THR A 38 -0.56 -1.72 6.40
N ILE A 39 -0.27 -1.33 7.64
CA ILE A 39 1.08 -1.43 8.20
C ILE A 39 1.52 -2.88 8.38
N GLU A 40 0.67 -3.76 8.90
CA GLU A 40 1.00 -5.18 9.07
C GLU A 40 1.34 -5.85 7.73
N ASP A 41 0.61 -5.51 6.66
CA ASP A 41 0.91 -5.97 5.30
C ASP A 41 2.27 -5.42 4.82
N GLU A 42 2.53 -4.12 5.02
CA GLU A 42 3.82 -3.48 4.69
C GLU A 42 4.99 -4.11 5.47
N LEU A 43 4.82 -4.35 6.76
CA LEU A 43 5.82 -4.98 7.63
C LEU A 43 6.04 -6.46 7.26
N GLY A 44 4.98 -7.15 6.84
CA GLY A 44 5.04 -8.51 6.31
C GLY A 44 5.90 -8.62 5.06
N GLN A 45 5.94 -7.59 4.21
CA GLN A 45 6.84 -7.56 3.04
C GLN A 45 8.33 -7.49 3.44
N LEU A 46 8.64 -6.93 4.60
CA LEU A 46 10.00 -6.93 5.17
C LEU A 46 10.29 -8.15 6.05
N GLY A 47 9.32 -9.05 6.25
CA GLY A 47 9.43 -10.18 7.17
C GLY A 47 9.53 -9.77 8.64
N THR A 48 9.17 -8.53 8.98
CA THR A 48 9.27 -7.99 10.35
C THR A 48 7.94 -8.10 11.08
N MET A 49 7.98 -8.48 12.35
CA MET A 49 6.77 -8.54 13.17
C MET A 49 6.44 -7.18 13.80
N TRP A 50 5.15 -6.90 14.01
CA TRP A 50 4.67 -5.67 14.68
C TRP A 50 5.38 -5.37 16.01
N ASN A 51 5.71 -6.42 16.79
CA ASN A 51 6.40 -6.28 18.07
C ASN A 51 7.85 -5.78 17.92
N GLU A 52 8.55 -6.23 16.89
CA GLU A 52 9.92 -5.81 16.58
C GLU A 52 9.91 -4.36 16.10
N THR A 53 8.98 -4.02 15.22
CA THR A 53 8.75 -2.64 14.77
C THR A 53 8.48 -1.71 15.94
N ARG A 54 7.65 -2.14 16.90
CA ARG A 54 7.38 -1.35 18.11
C ARG A 54 8.66 -1.06 18.91
N SER A 55 9.57 -2.02 19.00
CA SER A 55 10.88 -1.80 19.62
C SER A 55 11.72 -0.79 18.83
N VAL A 56 11.76 -0.92 17.50
CA VAL A 56 12.50 -0.05 16.58
C VAL A 56 11.96 1.39 16.58
N THR A 57 10.66 1.61 16.75
CA THR A 57 10.07 2.97 16.76
C THR A 57 10.60 3.88 17.87
N SER A 58 11.15 3.30 18.95
CA SER A 58 11.80 4.07 20.03
C SER A 58 13.09 4.75 19.56
N ASP A 59 13.79 4.14 18.59
CA ASP A 59 15.01 4.65 17.99
C ASP A 59 14.65 5.32 16.65
N ARG A 60 14.65 6.66 16.62
CA ARG A 60 14.30 7.42 15.42
C ARG A 60 15.17 7.11 14.22
N THR A 61 16.45 6.80 14.42
CA THR A 61 17.39 6.56 13.32
C THR A 61 17.06 5.23 12.66
N LYS A 62 16.87 4.19 13.47
CA LYS A 62 16.46 2.86 12.98
C LYS A 62 15.06 2.88 12.38
N TRP A 63 14.15 3.65 12.96
CA TRP A 63 12.82 3.84 12.39
C TRP A 63 12.87 4.49 11.00
N ARG A 64 13.68 5.53 10.82
CA ARG A 64 13.84 6.19 9.52
C ARG A 64 14.40 5.23 8.47
N ASP A 65 15.45 4.49 8.79
CA ASP A 65 16.05 3.49 7.90
C ASP A 65 15.03 2.40 7.50
N MET A 66 14.26 1.93 8.46
CA MET A 66 13.19 0.96 8.21
C MET A 66 12.10 1.51 7.26
N VAL A 67 11.68 2.77 7.47
CA VAL A 67 10.69 3.43 6.61
C VAL A 67 11.25 3.69 5.21
N GLU A 68 12.51 4.05 5.08
CA GLU A 68 13.16 4.25 3.78
C GLU A 68 13.16 2.96 2.97
N ARG A 69 13.54 1.83 3.60
CA ARG A 69 13.47 0.50 2.99
C ARG A 69 12.03 0.09 2.61
N LEU A 70 11.04 0.43 3.44
CA LEU A 70 9.62 0.23 3.11
C LEU A 70 9.21 1.04 1.88
N CYS A 71 9.59 2.33 1.82
CA CYS A 71 9.27 3.21 0.71
C CYS A 71 9.93 2.79 -0.60
N GLU A 72 11.14 2.23 -0.57
CA GLU A 72 11.77 1.65 -1.76
C GLU A 72 10.98 0.45 -2.28
N LYS A 73 10.58 -0.48 -1.39
CA LYS A 73 9.80 -1.66 -1.76
C LYS A 73 8.42 -1.33 -2.32
N LEU A 74 7.77 -0.29 -1.80
CA LEU A 74 6.47 0.16 -2.28
C LEU A 74 6.52 0.87 -3.64
N LYS A 75 7.67 1.40 -4.06
CA LYS A 75 7.83 2.03 -5.39
C LYS A 75 8.02 1.02 -6.52
N GLU A 76 8.37 -0.23 -6.19
CA GLU A 76 8.66 -1.30 -7.14
C GLU A 76 7.42 -2.12 -7.56
N GLN A 77 6.25 -1.83 -7.00
CA GLN A 77 4.95 -2.44 -7.32
C GLN A 77 4.05 -1.54 -8.15
#